data_AF-A0A1H1Z0U0-F1
#
_entry.id   AF-A0A1H1Z0U0-F1
#
_cell.length_a   1.000
_cell.length_b   1.000
_cell.length_c   1.000
_cell.angle_alpha   90.00
_cell.angle_beta   90.00
_cell.angle_gamma   90.00
#
_symmetry.space_group_name_H-M   'P 1'
#
loop_
_entity.id
_entity.type
_entity.pdbx_description
1 polymer ?
#
loop_
_entity_poly.entity_id
_entity_poly.type
_entity_poly.pdbx_seq_one_letter_code
_entity_poly.pdbx_strand_id
1 'polypeptide(L)'
;MKKMVTFALATSVIFASLAPTVAAEPPTTIEVSAEAPASLGEVSSYKKFDSGINLNARITAIDREKLAQNKYTANAGDRRVYIKSDYVAGSVKIAAYNVGPMTDQQHLVSIAKGKEAYVEKNTTVSGSLKLSGSYNQNVLGLVKASLNLEASGTVSKTWTTSQKYFGPKEDSIYNSRSIYGAIDYDLYNITVVQYDTYDEYLGNQFQQRITTVGKYHYVNNTKKPFPTEYSIESFKK
;
A
#
# COMPACT_ATOMS: atom_id res chain seq x y z
N MET A 1 -80.93 8.18 38.57
CA MET A 1 -81.65 8.59 37.34
C MET A 1 -80.65 8.75 36.20
N LYS A 2 -80.94 8.13 35.03
CA LYS A 2 -80.28 8.23 33.70
C LYS A 2 -78.83 7.70 33.62
N LYS A 3 -78.39 6.98 32.60
CA LYS A 3 -78.94 6.11 31.54
C LYS A 3 -77.70 5.37 30.98
N MET A 4 -77.90 4.14 30.51
CA MET A 4 -76.94 3.32 29.75
C MET A 4 -76.27 4.10 28.60
N VAL A 5 -75.08 3.67 28.14
CA VAL A 5 -74.87 2.92 26.88
C VAL A 5 -73.39 2.47 26.77
N THR A 6 -73.25 1.18 26.47
CA THR A 6 -72.06 0.39 26.13
C THR A 6 -71.52 0.70 24.71
N PHE A 7 -70.24 0.45 24.45
CA PHE A 7 -69.66 -0.32 23.30
C PHE A 7 -68.16 0.04 23.13
N ALA A 8 -67.27 -0.92 23.43
CA ALA A 8 -66.41 -1.66 22.49
C ALA A 8 -64.97 -1.08 22.51
N LEU A 9 -63.87 -1.77 22.26
CA LEU A 9 -63.60 -3.12 21.77
C LEU A 9 -62.13 -3.44 22.14
N ALA A 10 -61.88 -4.72 22.45
CA ALA A 10 -60.68 -5.52 22.21
C ALA A 10 -59.27 -4.88 22.20
N THR A 11 -58.36 -5.51 22.94
CA THR A 11 -57.43 -6.57 22.48
C THR A 11 -56.08 -6.37 23.18
N SER A 12 -55.68 -7.38 23.95
CA SER A 12 -54.34 -7.55 24.48
C SER A 12 -53.31 -7.60 23.35
N VAL A 13 -52.39 -6.64 23.29
CA VAL A 13 -51.20 -6.75 22.45
C VAL A 13 -50.09 -7.38 23.29
N ILE A 14 -49.83 -8.64 22.96
CA ILE A 14 -48.60 -9.36 23.31
C ILE A 14 -47.45 -8.64 22.61
N PHE A 15 -46.52 -8.05 23.37
CA PHE A 15 -45.21 -7.68 22.82
C PHE A 15 -44.41 -8.96 22.61
N ALA A 16 -44.51 -9.52 21.40
CA ALA A 16 -43.54 -10.49 20.92
C ALA A 16 -42.20 -9.76 20.77
N SER A 17 -41.17 -10.26 21.46
CA SER A 17 -39.79 -9.86 21.27
C SER A 17 -39.35 -10.20 19.85
N LEU A 18 -39.42 -9.23 18.94
CA LEU A 18 -38.69 -9.28 17.68
C LEU A 18 -37.22 -8.98 17.98
N ALA A 19 -36.43 -10.03 18.17
CA ALA A 19 -34.99 -9.92 17.97
C ALA A 19 -34.77 -9.45 16.52
N PRO A 20 -33.94 -8.42 16.26
CA PRO A 20 -33.48 -8.20 14.90
C PRO A 20 -32.56 -9.37 14.53
N THR A 21 -33.09 -10.34 13.79
CA THR A 21 -32.28 -11.17 12.91
C THR A 21 -31.63 -10.22 11.91
N VAL A 22 -30.39 -9.82 12.20
CA VAL A 22 -29.48 -9.28 11.21
C VAL A 22 -29.25 -10.41 10.21
N ALA A 23 -30.03 -10.38 9.13
CA ALA A 23 -29.70 -11.14 7.95
C ALA A 23 -28.33 -10.63 7.50
N ALA A 24 -27.32 -11.50 7.59
CA ALA A 24 -26.05 -11.28 6.94
C ALA A 24 -26.35 -11.19 5.43
N GLU A 25 -26.30 -9.99 4.88
CA GLU A 25 -26.26 -9.83 3.43
C GLU A 25 -25.03 -10.60 2.92
N PRO A 26 -25.19 -11.55 1.97
CA PRO A 26 -24.04 -12.17 1.35
C PRO A 26 -23.20 -11.07 0.71
N PRO A 27 -21.87 -11.14 0.78
CA PRO A 27 -21.02 -10.10 0.20
C PRO A 27 -21.37 -9.97 -1.28
N THR A 28 -21.84 -8.78 -1.66
CA THR A 28 -21.99 -8.39 -3.06
C THR A 28 -20.63 -8.57 -3.71
N THR A 29 -20.50 -9.63 -4.50
CA THR A 29 -19.32 -9.85 -5.33
C THR A 29 -19.42 -8.78 -6.41
N ILE A 30 -18.69 -7.68 -6.21
CA ILE A 30 -18.45 -6.75 -7.30
C ILE A 30 -17.52 -7.50 -8.25
N GLU A 31 -18.12 -8.13 -9.26
CA GLU A 31 -17.38 -8.51 -10.46
C GLU A 31 -16.87 -7.20 -11.07
N VAL A 32 -15.62 -6.87 -10.75
CA VAL A 32 -14.86 -5.89 -11.51
C VAL A 32 -14.63 -6.55 -12.86
N SER A 33 -15.56 -6.32 -13.78
CA SER A 33 -15.35 -6.52 -15.20
C SER A 33 -14.11 -5.71 -15.56
N ALA A 34 -12.99 -6.40 -15.72
CA ALA A 34 -11.84 -5.84 -16.39
C ALA A 34 -12.25 -5.70 -17.85
N GLU A 35 -12.83 -4.55 -18.21
CA GLU A 35 -12.80 -4.10 -19.60
C GLU A 35 -11.32 -3.96 -19.97
N ALA A 36 -10.81 -5.01 -20.62
CA ALA A 36 -9.53 -4.96 -21.27
C ALA A 36 -9.57 -3.77 -22.23
N PRO A 37 -8.67 -2.77 -22.10
CA PRO A 37 -8.56 -1.75 -23.11
C PRO A 37 -8.28 -2.44 -24.46
N ALA A 38 -8.92 -1.94 -25.51
CA ALA A 38 -8.80 -2.39 -26.90
C ALA A 38 -7.42 -2.97 -27.20
N SER A 39 -7.38 -4.20 -27.74
CA SER A 39 -6.17 -5.04 -27.88
C SER A 39 -4.96 -4.24 -28.39
N LEU A 40 -4.20 -3.68 -27.45
CA LEU A 40 -2.79 -3.40 -27.65
C LEU A 40 -2.15 -4.77 -27.85
N GLY A 41 -1.36 -4.92 -28.92
CA GLY A 41 -0.84 -6.22 -29.36
C GLY A 41 -0.26 -7.06 -28.23
N GLU A 42 -0.21 -8.36 -28.43
CA GLU A 42 0.27 -9.33 -27.44
C GLU A 42 1.63 -8.92 -26.86
N VAL A 43 1.71 -8.78 -25.53
CA VAL A 43 2.94 -8.43 -24.84
C VAL A 43 3.92 -9.59 -24.98
N SER A 44 4.98 -9.41 -25.76
CA SER A 44 5.92 -10.49 -26.08
C SER A 44 7.06 -10.63 -25.07
N SER A 45 7.29 -9.62 -24.23
CA SER A 45 8.22 -9.69 -23.10
C SER A 45 7.82 -8.76 -21.97
N TYR A 46 8.17 -9.14 -20.74
CA TYR A 46 7.99 -8.31 -19.56
C TYR A 46 9.22 -8.42 -18.65
N LYS A 47 9.74 -7.28 -18.21
CA LYS A 47 10.89 -7.19 -17.31
C LYS A 47 10.59 -6.21 -16.18
N LYS A 48 10.70 -6.71 -14.96
CA LYS A 48 10.50 -5.96 -13.72
C LYS A 48 11.83 -5.45 -13.16
N PHE A 49 11.85 -4.20 -12.70
CA PHE A 49 12.98 -3.60 -11.97
C PHE A 49 12.58 -3.34 -10.52
N ASP A 50 12.68 -4.37 -9.68
CA ASP A 50 12.28 -4.27 -8.26
C ASP A 50 13.46 -3.82 -7.38
N SER A 51 13.20 -2.85 -6.51
CA SER A 51 14.14 -2.43 -5.46
C SER A 51 14.18 -3.38 -4.25
N GLY A 52 13.30 -4.38 -4.18
CA GLY A 52 13.20 -5.32 -3.07
C GLY A 52 12.51 -4.74 -1.83
N ILE A 53 12.72 -5.34 -0.67
CA ILE A 53 12.15 -4.91 0.61
C ILE A 53 13.24 -4.82 1.68
N ASN A 54 13.05 -3.92 2.64
CA ASN A 54 13.93 -3.75 3.80
C ASN A 54 13.14 -4.03 5.10
N LEU A 55 13.18 -5.26 5.57
CA LEU A 55 12.50 -5.66 6.81
C LEU A 55 13.17 -5.09 8.08
N ASN A 56 14.38 -4.55 7.96
CA ASN A 56 15.13 -3.96 9.08
C ASN A 56 14.88 -2.46 9.24
N ALA A 57 13.97 -1.88 8.45
CA ALA A 57 13.63 -0.47 8.55
C ALA A 57 13.10 -0.11 9.95
N ARG A 58 13.57 1.02 10.48
CA ARG A 58 13.20 1.55 11.79
C ARG A 58 13.10 3.06 11.71
N ILE A 59 12.07 3.62 12.32
CA ILE A 59 11.92 5.06 12.53
C ILE A 59 11.81 5.32 14.03
N THR A 60 12.64 6.20 14.55
CA THR A 60 12.57 6.64 15.95
C THR A 60 12.02 8.06 15.99
N ALA A 61 11.02 8.31 16.83
CA ALA A 61 10.40 9.61 16.99
C ALA A 61 10.05 9.90 18.45
N ILE A 62 10.02 11.19 18.80
CA ILE A 62 9.50 11.66 20.08
C ILE A 62 8.05 12.04 19.88
N ASP A 63 7.17 11.44 20.68
CA ASP A 63 5.75 11.78 20.70
C ASP A 63 5.59 12.94 21.69
N ARG A 64 5.26 14.13 21.15
CA ARG A 64 5.17 15.35 21.96
C ARG A 64 4.00 15.31 22.94
N GLU A 65 2.92 14.62 22.61
CA GLU A 65 1.76 14.51 23.50
C GLU A 65 2.09 13.63 24.71
N LYS A 66 2.72 12.47 24.47
CA LYS A 66 3.20 11.61 25.55
C LYS A 66 4.29 12.28 26.39
N LEU A 67 5.20 13.02 25.74
CA LEU A 67 6.22 13.79 26.44
C LEU A 67 5.60 14.88 27.33
N ALA A 68 4.56 15.58 26.86
CA ALA A 68 3.87 16.60 27.65
C ALA A 68 3.09 16.03 28.84
N GLN A 69 2.72 14.75 28.78
CA GLN A 69 2.08 14.03 29.88
C GLN A 69 3.06 13.59 30.97
N ASN A 70 4.38 13.71 30.76
CA ASN A 70 5.39 13.51 31.79
C ASN A 70 5.28 14.61 32.86
N LYS A 71 4.27 14.54 33.72
CA LYS A 71 4.11 15.43 34.86
C LYS A 71 4.91 14.90 36.04
N TYR A 72 5.67 15.80 36.67
CA TYR A 72 6.40 15.50 37.90
C TYR A 72 5.41 15.46 39.08
N THR A 73 5.19 14.28 39.66
CA THR A 73 4.51 14.15 40.95
C THR A 73 5.56 13.92 42.03
N ALA A 74 5.64 14.82 43.01
CA ALA A 74 6.67 14.81 44.06
C ALA A 74 6.49 13.70 45.13
N ASN A 75 5.45 12.86 45.01
CA ASN A 75 5.09 11.88 46.02
C ASN A 75 5.60 10.47 45.67
N ALA A 76 5.86 9.67 46.70
CA ALA A 76 6.47 8.34 46.70
C ALA A 76 5.59 7.24 46.05
N GLY A 77 5.28 7.38 44.76
CA GLY A 77 4.62 6.37 43.95
C GLY A 77 5.47 5.95 42.74
N ASP A 78 5.06 4.87 42.10
CA ASP A 78 5.64 4.40 40.83
C ASP A 78 5.42 5.47 39.74
N ARG A 79 6.51 5.93 39.13
CA ARG A 79 6.48 6.96 38.07
C ARG A 79 7.07 6.40 36.78
N ARG A 80 6.33 6.54 35.67
CA ARG A 80 6.79 6.25 34.31
C ARG A 80 7.00 7.54 33.54
N VAL A 81 8.18 7.70 32.94
CA VAL A 81 8.55 8.87 32.13
C VAL A 81 8.76 8.42 30.69
N TYR A 82 7.96 8.93 29.75
CA TYR A 82 8.09 8.64 28.34
C TYR A 82 9.39 9.20 27.76
N ILE A 83 10.09 8.40 26.94
CA ILE A 83 11.35 8.76 26.27
C ILE A 83 11.16 8.89 24.76
N LYS A 84 10.67 7.83 24.10
CA LYS A 84 10.58 7.76 22.64
C LYS A 84 9.62 6.68 22.15
N SER A 85 9.27 6.75 20.87
CA SER A 85 8.58 5.72 20.10
C SER A 85 9.50 5.20 19.00
N ASP A 86 9.64 3.88 18.91
CA ASP A 86 10.27 3.20 17.77
C ASP A 86 9.19 2.52 16.92
N TYR A 87 9.18 2.81 15.63
CA TYR A 87 8.32 2.18 14.64
C TYR A 87 9.17 1.16 13.86
N VAL A 88 8.72 -0.09 13.80
CA VAL A 88 9.38 -1.16 13.06
C VAL A 88 8.39 -1.95 12.22
N ALA A 89 8.87 -2.58 11.16
CA ALA A 89 8.07 -3.50 10.36
C ALA A 89 7.81 -4.78 11.16
N GLY A 90 6.55 -5.03 11.53
CA GLY A 90 6.12 -6.30 12.11
C GLY A 90 5.93 -7.37 11.03
N SER A 91 5.34 -6.99 9.91
CA SER A 91 5.23 -7.86 8.73
C SER A 91 5.11 -7.04 7.46
N VAL A 92 5.73 -7.50 6.37
CA VAL A 92 5.54 -6.96 5.02
C VAL A 92 5.18 -8.15 4.13
N LYS A 93 3.94 -8.22 3.66
CA LYS A 93 3.44 -9.35 2.85
C LYS A 93 2.92 -8.86 1.51
N ILE A 94 3.36 -9.49 0.44
CA ILE A 94 2.76 -9.27 -0.87
C ILE A 94 1.38 -9.95 -0.92
N ALA A 95 0.39 -9.22 -1.39
CA ALA A 95 -0.98 -9.67 -1.57
C ALA A 95 -1.28 -10.03 -3.03
N ALA A 96 -0.69 -9.28 -3.98
CA ALA A 96 -0.82 -9.55 -5.40
C ALA A 96 0.32 -8.87 -6.19
N TYR A 97 0.69 -9.45 -7.32
CA TYR A 97 1.66 -8.89 -8.26
C TYR A 97 0.94 -8.17 -9.40
N ASN A 98 1.57 -7.13 -9.95
CA ASN A 98 1.13 -6.43 -11.19
C ASN A 98 -0.34 -5.97 -11.15
N VAL A 99 -0.70 -5.18 -10.13
CA VAL A 99 -2.08 -4.77 -9.84
C VAL A 99 -2.50 -3.49 -10.54
N GLY A 100 -3.58 -3.58 -11.31
CA GLY A 100 -4.19 -2.45 -12.02
C GLY A 100 -3.46 -2.11 -13.32
N PRO A 101 -3.85 -1.00 -13.98
CA PRO A 101 -3.21 -0.60 -15.23
C PRO A 101 -1.80 -0.06 -14.97
N MET A 102 -0.88 -0.38 -15.88
CA MET A 102 0.43 0.28 -15.94
C MET A 102 0.23 1.79 -16.17
N THR A 103 0.99 2.59 -15.43
CA THR A 103 0.97 4.05 -15.50
C THR A 103 2.26 4.59 -16.11
N ASP A 104 2.24 5.84 -16.59
CA ASP A 104 3.42 6.52 -17.15
C ASP A 104 4.13 5.69 -18.24
N GLN A 105 3.33 5.19 -19.18
CA GLN A 105 3.84 4.38 -20.28
C GLN A 105 4.53 5.28 -21.31
N GLN A 106 5.81 5.01 -21.58
CA GLN A 106 6.62 5.78 -22.50
C GLN A 106 7.21 4.85 -23.55
N HIS A 107 7.04 5.21 -24.82
CA HIS A 107 7.69 4.52 -25.93
C HIS A 107 9.20 4.79 -25.89
N LEU A 108 10.01 3.73 -26.03
CA LEU A 108 11.47 3.81 -25.99
C LEU A 108 12.08 3.71 -27.38
N VAL A 109 11.64 2.72 -28.16
CA VAL A 109 12.15 2.44 -29.51
C VAL A 109 11.22 1.47 -30.26
N SER A 110 11.14 1.63 -31.58
CA SER A 110 10.52 0.66 -32.50
C SER A 110 11.57 0.07 -33.42
N ILE A 111 11.60 -1.25 -33.55
CA ILE A 111 12.69 -1.97 -34.22
C ILE A 111 12.11 -2.88 -35.28
N ALA A 112 12.60 -2.74 -36.51
CA ALA A 112 12.24 -3.63 -37.59
C ALA A 112 12.80 -5.04 -37.34
N LYS A 113 12.13 -6.03 -37.92
CA LYS A 113 12.57 -7.42 -37.98
C LYS A 113 14.03 -7.53 -38.44
N GLY A 114 14.79 -8.37 -37.72
CA GLY A 114 16.21 -8.62 -38.02
C GLY A 114 17.16 -7.45 -37.73
N LYS A 115 16.67 -6.33 -37.18
CA LYS A 115 17.47 -5.16 -36.88
C LYS A 115 17.69 -4.98 -35.38
N GLU A 116 18.67 -4.16 -35.08
CA GLU A 116 18.90 -3.60 -33.76
C GLU A 116 18.72 -2.08 -33.82
N ALA A 117 18.31 -1.50 -32.70
CA ALA A 117 18.19 -0.06 -32.55
C ALA A 117 18.50 0.34 -31.11
N TYR A 118 18.88 1.60 -30.94
CA TYR A 118 19.11 2.21 -29.64
C TYR A 118 17.87 2.99 -29.21
N VAL A 119 17.71 3.20 -27.90
CA VAL A 119 16.68 4.11 -27.36
C VAL A 119 16.84 5.48 -28.00
N GLU A 120 15.73 6.05 -28.51
CA GLU A 120 15.76 7.27 -29.32
C GLU A 120 16.19 8.50 -28.52
N LYS A 121 15.79 8.57 -27.25
CA LYS A 121 16.09 9.66 -26.32
C LYS A 121 16.07 9.16 -24.87
N ASN A 122 16.79 9.85 -23.99
CA ASN A 122 16.71 9.58 -22.56
C ASN A 122 15.26 9.71 -22.10
N THR A 123 14.71 8.63 -21.57
CA THR A 123 13.30 8.54 -21.19
C THR A 123 13.21 8.06 -19.76
N THR A 124 12.52 8.82 -18.92
CA THR A 124 12.35 8.51 -17.50
C THR A 124 10.89 8.25 -17.21
N VAL A 125 10.61 7.16 -16.51
CA VAL A 125 9.30 6.90 -15.90
C VAL A 125 9.39 7.00 -14.40
N SER A 126 8.34 7.52 -13.75
CA SER A 126 8.32 7.70 -12.29
C SER A 126 6.97 7.32 -11.68
N GLY A 127 7.03 6.60 -10.57
CA GLY A 127 5.87 6.09 -9.87
C GLY A 127 5.93 6.42 -8.39
N SER A 128 4.77 6.68 -7.79
CA SER A 128 4.64 7.00 -6.37
C SER A 128 3.87 5.90 -5.64
N LEU A 129 4.27 5.63 -4.40
CA LEU A 129 3.53 4.80 -3.45
C LEU A 129 2.07 5.25 -3.36
N LYS A 130 1.12 4.31 -3.51
CA LYS A 130 -0.31 4.59 -3.30
C LYS A 130 -0.81 3.85 -2.07
N LEU A 131 -1.55 4.55 -1.22
CA LEU A 131 -2.10 4.05 0.04
C LEU A 131 -3.62 4.20 0.02
N SER A 132 -4.33 3.25 0.60
CA SER A 132 -5.80 3.31 0.70
C SER A 132 -6.31 4.06 1.93
N GLY A 133 -5.42 4.65 2.75
CA GLY A 133 -5.78 5.32 3.99
C GLY A 133 -4.77 6.39 4.40
N SER A 134 -5.13 7.15 5.43
CA SER A 134 -4.31 8.22 5.99
C SER A 134 -3.51 7.72 7.19
N TYR A 135 -2.20 7.94 7.17
CA TYR A 135 -1.29 7.55 8.23
C TYR A 135 -0.43 8.73 8.66
N ASN A 136 0.02 8.72 9.91
CA ASN A 136 0.97 9.73 10.37
C ASN A 136 2.32 9.59 9.64
N GLN A 137 3.15 10.62 9.71
CA GLN A 137 4.42 10.68 8.99
C GLN A 137 5.41 9.58 9.40
N ASN A 138 5.38 9.11 10.65
CA ASN A 138 6.29 8.06 11.13
C ASN A 138 5.93 6.70 10.53
N VAL A 139 4.63 6.37 10.51
CA VAL A 139 4.12 5.14 9.87
C VAL A 139 4.39 5.20 8.36
N LEU A 140 4.10 6.33 7.71
CA LEU A 140 4.37 6.51 6.29
C LEU A 140 5.87 6.40 5.96
N GLY A 141 6.71 7.06 6.76
CA GLY A 141 8.17 7.01 6.59
C GLY A 141 8.70 5.60 6.72
N LEU A 142 8.22 4.84 7.70
CA LEU A 142 8.59 3.44 7.86
C LEU A 142 8.11 2.58 6.68
N VAL A 143 6.88 2.76 6.19
CA VAL A 143 6.36 2.01 5.03
C VAL A 143 7.24 2.24 3.80
N LYS A 144 7.58 3.50 3.50
CA LYS A 144 8.47 3.86 2.38
C LYS A 144 9.85 3.20 2.53
N ALA A 145 10.45 3.30 3.71
CA ALA A 145 11.74 2.67 4.00
C ALA A 145 11.67 1.14 3.89
N SER A 146 10.59 0.53 4.37
CA SER A 146 10.39 -0.93 4.34
C SER A 146 10.21 -1.46 2.92
N LEU A 147 9.64 -0.65 2.02
CA LEU A 147 9.50 -0.98 0.60
C LEU A 147 10.70 -0.55 -0.25
N ASN A 148 11.79 -0.13 0.39
CA ASN A 148 13.01 0.36 -0.25
C ASN A 148 12.73 1.42 -1.34
N LEU A 149 11.89 2.40 -0.99
CA LEU A 149 11.57 3.56 -1.82
C LEU A 149 12.31 4.80 -1.31
N GLU A 150 12.40 5.83 -2.15
CA GLU A 150 12.89 7.15 -1.74
C GLU A 150 12.00 7.74 -0.62
N ALA A 151 12.50 8.75 0.11
CA ALA A 151 11.74 9.40 1.19
C ALA A 151 10.43 10.06 0.71
N SER A 152 10.40 10.52 -0.55
CA SER A 152 9.20 10.96 -1.28
C SER A 152 8.17 9.84 -1.46
N GLY A 153 8.61 8.57 -1.43
CA GLY A 153 7.81 7.40 -1.78
C GLY A 153 7.84 7.09 -3.28
N THR A 154 8.81 7.64 -4.01
CA THR A 154 8.94 7.48 -5.46
C THR A 154 9.95 6.40 -5.83
N VAL A 155 9.75 5.84 -7.01
CA VAL A 155 10.76 5.09 -7.76
C VAL A 155 10.82 5.68 -9.17
N SER A 156 12.02 5.76 -9.73
CA SER A 156 12.21 6.20 -11.10
C SER A 156 13.19 5.28 -11.83
N LYS A 157 13.06 5.23 -13.15
CA LYS A 157 14.03 4.58 -14.02
C LYS A 157 14.19 5.38 -15.29
N THR A 158 15.44 5.59 -15.67
CA THR A 158 15.81 6.23 -16.93
C THR A 158 16.40 5.18 -17.87
N TRP A 159 15.85 5.11 -19.08
CA TRP A 159 16.45 4.44 -20.22
C TRP A 159 17.27 5.46 -21.00
N THR A 160 18.52 5.13 -21.28
CA THR A 160 19.48 6.04 -21.94
C THR A 160 19.67 5.67 -23.40
N THR A 161 20.10 6.62 -24.21
CA THR A 161 20.39 6.41 -25.65
C THR A 161 21.50 5.39 -25.93
N SER A 162 22.26 4.97 -24.92
CA SER A 162 23.25 3.89 -25.03
C SER A 162 22.66 2.47 -24.96
N GLN A 163 21.39 2.32 -24.55
CA GLN A 163 20.74 1.02 -24.44
C GLN A 163 20.30 0.53 -25.82
N LYS A 164 20.69 -0.72 -26.12
CA LYS A 164 20.41 -1.38 -27.40
C LYS A 164 19.37 -2.47 -27.22
N TYR A 165 18.47 -2.55 -28.20
CA TYR A 165 17.42 -3.56 -28.28
C TYR A 165 17.42 -4.23 -29.64
N PHE A 166 16.76 -5.39 -29.71
CA PHE A 166 16.65 -6.20 -30.91
C PHE A 166 15.18 -6.35 -31.32
N GLY A 167 14.93 -6.20 -32.62
CA GLY A 167 13.64 -6.52 -33.21
C GLY A 167 13.35 -8.02 -33.16
N PRO A 168 12.20 -8.43 -33.71
CA PRO A 168 11.90 -9.85 -33.90
C PRO A 168 13.01 -10.52 -34.72
N LYS A 169 13.28 -11.80 -34.44
CA LYS A 169 14.24 -12.59 -35.23
C LYS A 169 13.79 -12.68 -36.69
N GLU A 170 14.74 -12.96 -37.59
CA GLU A 170 14.47 -13.06 -39.04
C GLU A 170 13.49 -14.19 -39.42
N ASP A 171 13.33 -15.20 -38.57
CA ASP A 171 12.36 -16.28 -38.71
C ASP A 171 11.00 -15.97 -38.04
N SER A 172 10.87 -14.84 -37.34
CA SER A 172 9.63 -14.44 -36.67
C SER A 172 8.54 -14.05 -37.68
N ILE A 173 7.28 -14.34 -37.31
CA ILE A 173 6.10 -13.91 -38.07
C ILE A 173 5.84 -12.39 -37.98
N TYR A 174 6.42 -11.72 -36.98
CA TYR A 174 6.19 -10.29 -36.73
C TYR A 174 7.20 -9.40 -37.46
N ASN A 175 6.75 -8.23 -37.93
CA ASN A 175 7.55 -7.30 -38.73
C ASN A 175 8.30 -6.27 -37.88
N SER A 176 7.84 -6.01 -36.66
CA SER A 176 8.47 -5.07 -35.75
C SER A 176 8.21 -5.41 -34.29
N ARG A 177 9.08 -4.91 -33.42
CA ARG A 177 8.92 -4.91 -31.97
C ARG A 177 9.07 -3.49 -31.45
N SER A 178 8.08 -3.05 -30.67
CA SER A 178 8.11 -1.78 -29.95
C SER A 178 8.37 -2.04 -28.48
N ILE A 179 9.33 -1.32 -27.90
CA ILE A 179 9.69 -1.42 -26.49
C ILE A 179 9.14 -0.21 -25.75
N TYR A 180 8.59 -0.44 -24.56
CA TYR A 180 8.02 0.58 -23.69
C TYR A 180 8.58 0.46 -22.28
N GLY A 181 8.79 1.61 -21.64
CA GLY A 181 8.99 1.72 -20.20
C GLY A 181 7.68 2.13 -19.54
N ALA A 182 7.40 1.61 -18.33
CA ALA A 182 6.22 1.99 -17.57
C ALA A 182 6.42 1.83 -16.07
N ILE A 183 5.43 2.23 -15.29
CA ILE A 183 5.30 1.93 -13.86
C ILE A 183 4.16 0.93 -13.67
N ASP A 184 4.48 -0.17 -13.00
CA ASP A 184 3.51 -1.15 -12.53
C ASP A 184 3.53 -1.19 -11.00
N TYR A 185 2.61 -1.92 -10.38
CA TYR A 185 2.44 -1.93 -8.93
C TYR A 185 2.28 -3.34 -8.37
N ASP A 186 2.88 -3.59 -7.22
CA ASP A 186 2.59 -4.76 -6.40
C ASP A 186 1.72 -4.32 -5.22
N LEU A 187 0.78 -5.16 -4.82
CA LEU A 187 -0.05 -4.91 -3.64
C LEU A 187 0.59 -5.53 -2.40
N TYR A 188 0.72 -4.74 -1.34
CA TYR A 188 1.26 -5.18 -0.05
C TYR A 188 0.31 -4.92 1.11
N ASN A 189 0.34 -5.82 2.09
CA ASN A 189 -0.22 -5.64 3.41
C ASN A 189 0.91 -5.56 4.43
N ILE A 190 0.99 -4.42 5.13
CA ILE A 190 2.10 -4.11 6.03
C ILE A 190 1.56 -3.89 7.44
N THR A 191 2.19 -4.54 8.42
CA THR A 191 1.93 -4.27 9.83
C THR A 191 3.11 -3.51 10.39
N VAL A 192 2.85 -2.31 10.92
CA VAL A 192 3.82 -1.50 11.64
C VAL A 192 3.56 -1.66 13.14
N VAL A 193 4.61 -1.97 13.89
CA VAL A 193 4.56 -2.06 15.35
C VAL A 193 5.25 -0.82 15.92
N GLN A 194 4.51 -0.08 16.74
CA GLN A 194 5.03 1.02 17.54
C GLN A 194 5.38 0.50 18.93
N TYR A 195 6.63 0.69 19.32
CA TYR A 195 7.15 0.42 20.65
C TYR A 195 7.40 1.74 21.37
N ASP A 196 6.80 1.92 22.54
CA ASP A 196 7.06 3.08 23.39
C ASP A 196 8.09 2.69 24.46
N THR A 197 9.07 3.57 24.67
CA THR A 197 10.10 3.40 25.69
C THR A 197 9.84 4.36 26.86
N TYR A 198 9.87 3.83 28.07
CA TYR A 198 9.69 4.58 29.31
C TYR A 198 10.83 4.29 30.29
N ASP A 199 11.19 5.30 31.08
CA ASP A 199 12.00 5.13 32.28
C ASP A 199 11.07 5.01 33.50
N GLU A 200 11.23 3.94 34.27
CA GLU A 200 10.52 3.70 35.51
C GLU A 200 11.32 4.19 36.71
N TYR A 201 10.62 4.81 37.65
CA TYR A 201 11.18 5.34 38.88
C TYR A 201 10.32 4.92 40.07
N LEU A 202 10.97 4.64 41.19
CA LEU A 202 10.34 4.55 42.51
C LEU A 202 10.70 5.82 43.28
N GLY A 203 9.74 6.72 43.45
CA GLY A 203 10.04 8.10 43.84
C GLY A 203 10.99 8.77 42.84
N ASN A 204 12.19 9.16 43.28
CA ASN A 204 13.22 9.77 42.44
C ASN A 204 14.31 8.81 41.96
N GLN A 205 14.29 7.54 42.39
CA GLN A 205 15.30 6.56 42.00
C GLN A 205 14.88 5.87 40.71
N PHE A 206 15.72 5.99 39.66
CA PHE A 206 15.57 5.24 38.43
C PHE A 206 15.68 3.74 38.73
N GLN A 207 14.70 2.98 38.25
CA GLN A 207 14.66 1.54 38.41
C GLN A 207 15.17 0.86 37.14
N GLN A 208 14.50 1.12 36.02
CA GLN A 208 14.78 0.47 34.75
C GLN A 208 14.18 1.23 33.58
N ARG A 209 14.67 0.90 32.37
CA ARG A 209 14.07 1.31 31.12
C ARG A 209 13.25 0.16 30.56
N ILE A 210 11.97 0.40 30.32
CA ILE A 210 11.05 -0.58 29.76
C ILE A 210 10.63 -0.17 28.35
N THR A 211 10.43 -1.15 27.49
CA THR A 211 9.87 -0.96 26.15
C THR A 211 8.64 -1.82 26.03
N THR A 212 7.51 -1.20 25.67
CA THR A 212 6.21 -1.87 25.55
C THR A 212 5.62 -1.61 24.18
N VAL A 213 4.82 -2.55 23.68
CA VAL A 213 4.04 -2.33 22.46
C VAL A 213 3.00 -1.25 22.75
N GLY A 214 3.13 -0.11 22.08
CA GLY A 214 2.19 0.99 22.18
C GLY A 214 1.00 0.79 21.25
N LYS A 215 1.25 0.46 19.97
CA LYS A 215 0.21 0.36 18.96
C LYS A 215 0.61 -0.50 17.76
N TYR A 216 -0.37 -1.17 17.15
CA TYR A 216 -0.27 -1.75 15.82
C TYR A 216 -0.94 -0.84 14.79
N HIS A 217 -0.27 -0.61 13.66
CA HIS A 217 -0.85 0.08 12.51
C HIS A 217 -0.89 -0.87 11.33
N TYR A 218 -2.08 -1.12 10.80
CA TYR A 218 -2.28 -2.00 9.64
C TYR A 218 -2.41 -1.14 8.39
N VAL A 219 -1.41 -1.24 7.52
CA VAL A 219 -1.31 -0.51 6.25
C VAL A 219 -1.59 -1.47 5.11
N ASN A 220 -2.87 -1.79 4.93
CA ASN A 220 -3.33 -2.74 3.92
C ASN A 220 -3.52 -2.07 2.56
N ASN A 221 -3.54 -2.88 1.50
CA ASN A 221 -3.74 -2.44 0.13
C ASN A 221 -2.73 -1.36 -0.34
N THR A 222 -1.50 -1.47 0.12
CA THR A 222 -0.40 -0.56 -0.25
C THR A 222 0.12 -0.93 -1.63
N LYS A 223 0.02 -0.05 -2.62
CA LYS A 223 0.54 -0.29 -3.97
C LYS A 223 1.97 0.23 -4.06
N LYS A 224 2.95 -0.68 -4.03
CA LYS A 224 4.37 -0.39 -4.24
C LYS A 224 4.63 -0.21 -5.73
N PRO A 225 5.07 0.97 -6.20
CA PRO A 225 5.44 1.15 -7.60
C PRO A 225 6.74 0.42 -7.90
N PHE A 226 6.89 -0.07 -9.12
CA PHE A 226 8.16 -0.49 -9.68
C PHE A 226 8.22 -0.22 -11.19
N PRO A 227 9.39 0.16 -11.73
CA PRO A 227 9.56 0.32 -13.15
C PRO A 227 9.49 -1.03 -13.86
N THR A 228 8.88 -1.03 -15.04
CA THR A 228 8.78 -2.17 -15.94
C THR A 228 9.21 -1.79 -17.33
N GLU A 229 9.67 -2.80 -18.06
CA GLU A 229 9.89 -2.74 -19.50
C GLU A 229 9.09 -3.86 -20.14
N TYR A 230 8.35 -3.54 -21.17
CA TYR A 230 7.59 -4.53 -21.92
C TYR A 230 7.72 -4.29 -23.42
N SER A 231 7.45 -5.32 -24.21
CA SER A 231 7.47 -5.20 -25.66
C SER A 231 6.18 -5.68 -26.30
N ILE A 232 5.82 -5.04 -27.40
CA ILE A 232 4.67 -5.39 -28.24
C ILE A 232 5.21 -5.72 -29.62
N GLU A 233 4.85 -6.90 -30.12
CA GLU A 233 5.17 -7.31 -31.48
C GLU A 233 4.00 -7.02 -32.42
N SER A 234 4.32 -6.58 -33.63
CA SER A 234 3.32 -6.12 -34.59
C SER A 234 3.57 -6.67 -35.99
N PHE A 235 2.47 -7.06 -36.63
CA PHE A 235 2.40 -7.29 -38.06
C PHE A 235 2.19 -5.93 -38.74
N LYS A 236 3.16 -5.47 -39.53
CA LYS A 236 2.85 -4.46 -40.53
C LYS A 236 2.03 -5.14 -41.63
N LYS A 237 0.73 -4.84 -41.71
CA LYS A 237 -0.04 -5.06 -42.94
C LYS A 237 0.47 -4.14 -44.04
#